data_AF-M0L8T7-F1
#
_entry.id   AF-M0L8T7-F1
#
_cell.length_a   1.000
_cell.length_b   1.000
_cell.length_c   1.000
_cell.angle_alpha   90.00
_cell.angle_beta   90.00
_cell.angle_gamma   90.00
#
_symmetry.space_group_name_H-M   'P 1'
#
loop_
_entity.id
_entity.type
_entity.pdbx_description
1 polymer ?
#
loop_
_entity_poly.entity_id
_entity_poly.type
_entity_poly.pdbx_seq_one_letter_code
_entity_poly.pdbx_strand_id
1 'polypeptide(L)'
;MAGMKEGPGEDPFAEDTTDEQDDPALETTPETTAGSQSESESDTTDSMSTDEIPYVIRRQTVKEDRDNEHVAFLRDEYAELEDQVRADVADELGMRSKDVSVTDLREAFVELAAENPDTVASILESWGYEHLK
;
A
#
# COMPACT_ATOMS: atom_id res chain seq x y z
N MET A 1 29.75 -46.97 32.05
CA MET A 1 28.71 -47.26 31.04
C MET A 1 27.94 -45.97 30.81
N ALA A 2 27.84 -45.54 29.54
CA ALA A 2 27.18 -44.34 29.00
C ALA A 2 27.71 -42.98 29.52
N GLY A 3 28.17 -42.01 28.72
CA GLY A 3 28.04 -41.80 27.28
C GLY A 3 27.00 -40.71 26.98
N MET A 4 27.42 -39.73 26.16
CA MET A 4 26.65 -38.71 25.42
C MET A 4 26.26 -37.42 26.18
N LYS A 5 26.36 -36.20 25.62
CA LYS A 5 27.06 -35.59 24.48
C LYS A 5 26.72 -34.09 24.57
N GLU A 6 27.64 -33.23 25.03
CA GLU A 6 27.50 -31.79 24.83
C GLU A 6 27.83 -31.50 23.37
N GLY A 7 26.83 -31.07 22.60
CA GLY A 7 27.02 -30.52 21.27
C GLY A 7 27.30 -29.03 21.40
N PRO A 8 28.42 -28.51 20.89
CA PRO A 8 28.68 -27.08 20.88
C PRO A 8 27.75 -26.42 19.86
N GLY A 9 27.18 -25.29 20.26
CA GLY A 9 26.51 -24.38 19.35
C GLY A 9 27.51 -23.89 18.31
N GLU A 10 27.27 -24.22 17.05
CA GLU A 10 27.89 -23.57 15.91
C GLU A 10 27.05 -22.33 15.60
N ASP A 11 27.62 -21.16 15.83
CA ASP A 11 27.04 -19.86 15.48
C ASP A 11 27.21 -19.64 13.96
N PRO A 12 26.12 -19.59 13.18
CA PRO A 12 26.20 -19.46 11.72
C PRO A 12 26.55 -18.04 11.24
N PHE A 13 26.85 -17.11 12.14
CA PHE A 13 27.22 -15.72 11.81
C PHE A 13 28.68 -15.34 12.12
N ALA A 14 29.54 -16.33 12.41
CA ALA A 14 30.98 -16.07 12.54
C ALA A 14 31.60 -15.80 11.15
N GLU A 15 31.64 -14.52 10.74
CA GLU A 15 32.41 -14.06 9.59
C GLU A 15 33.90 -14.07 9.92
N ASP A 16 34.67 -14.89 9.19
CA ASP A 16 36.13 -14.97 9.28
C ASP A 16 36.74 -13.68 8.70
N THR A 17 37.40 -12.92 9.57
CA THR A 17 38.15 -11.71 9.22
C THR A 17 39.62 -12.09 9.08
N THR A 18 40.15 -11.99 7.85
CA THR A 18 41.60 -11.96 7.61
C THR A 18 41.92 -10.80 6.64
N ASP A 19 42.81 -9.92 7.08
CA ASP A 19 43.16 -8.62 6.51
C ASP A 19 44.41 -8.66 5.58
N GLU A 20 44.54 -7.60 4.80
CA GLU A 20 45.74 -6.95 4.22
C GLU A 20 46.32 -7.33 2.84
N GLN A 21 45.96 -6.47 1.86
CA GLN A 21 46.75 -5.67 0.89
C GLN A 21 47.78 -6.29 -0.09
N ASP A 22 47.56 -6.04 -1.40
CA ASP A 22 48.55 -5.42 -2.32
C ASP A 22 47.88 -5.01 -3.66
N ASP A 23 48.01 -3.75 -4.07
CA ASP A 23 47.66 -3.20 -5.40
C ASP A 23 48.93 -3.12 -6.26
N PRO A 24 48.91 -3.56 -7.53
CA PRO A 24 49.13 -2.57 -8.59
C PRO A 24 48.33 -2.79 -9.90
N ALA A 25 47.73 -1.69 -10.37
CA ALA A 25 47.66 -1.13 -11.73
C ALA A 25 47.75 -2.02 -13.01
N LEU A 26 46.81 -1.72 -13.92
CA LEU A 26 46.82 -1.82 -15.41
C LEU A 26 46.53 -3.20 -16.06
N GLU A 27 45.37 -3.36 -16.71
CA GLU A 27 45.23 -3.14 -18.17
C GLU A 27 43.76 -3.22 -18.66
N THR A 28 43.44 -2.23 -19.47
CA THR A 28 42.33 -2.02 -20.41
C THR A 28 41.93 -3.24 -21.24
N THR A 29 40.63 -3.56 -21.31
CA THR A 29 39.88 -3.69 -22.60
C THR A 29 38.36 -3.76 -22.35
N PRO A 30 37.57 -2.85 -22.95
CA PRO A 30 36.12 -2.98 -23.08
C PRO A 30 35.75 -3.70 -24.39
N GLU A 31 35.02 -4.82 -24.32
CA GLU A 31 34.35 -5.33 -25.51
C GLU A 31 33.08 -4.53 -25.81
N THR A 32 33.31 -3.58 -26.71
CA THR A 32 32.38 -2.88 -27.59
C THR A 32 31.70 -3.90 -28.52
N THR A 33 30.40 -3.85 -28.76
CA THR A 33 29.72 -3.41 -30.01
C THR A 33 28.39 -4.19 -30.06
N ALA A 34 27.23 -3.74 -30.52
CA ALA A 34 26.77 -2.58 -31.28
C ALA A 34 25.32 -2.31 -30.79
N GLY A 35 24.86 -1.08 -30.61
CA GLY A 35 24.56 -0.18 -31.72
C GLY A 35 23.28 -0.63 -32.44
N SER A 36 22.11 -0.30 -31.89
CA SER A 36 20.93 -0.05 -32.71
C SER A 36 20.18 1.14 -32.15
N GLN A 37 20.35 2.27 -32.82
CA GLN A 37 19.49 3.43 -32.68
C GLN A 37 18.11 3.09 -33.24
N SER A 38 17.09 3.47 -32.48
CA SER A 38 15.85 4.08 -32.98
C SER A 38 15.25 3.46 -34.26
N GLU A 39 14.35 2.51 -34.06
CA GLU A 39 13.16 2.43 -34.89
C GLU A 39 11.97 2.76 -34.00
N SER A 40 11.37 3.93 -34.27
CA SER A 40 10.02 4.26 -33.83
C SER A 40 9.08 3.19 -34.38
N GLU A 41 8.82 2.17 -33.58
CA GLU A 41 7.61 1.39 -33.76
C GLU A 41 6.49 2.30 -33.26
N SER A 42 5.77 2.88 -34.22
CA SER A 42 4.51 3.55 -34.00
C SER A 42 3.54 2.50 -33.45
N ASP A 43 3.62 2.24 -32.15
CA ASP A 43 2.71 1.35 -31.47
C ASP A 43 1.36 2.05 -31.48
N THR A 44 0.52 1.61 -32.41
CA THR A 44 -0.90 1.91 -32.44
C THR A 44 -1.53 1.16 -31.28
N THR A 45 -1.18 1.54 -30.06
CA THR A 45 -2.03 1.32 -28.90
C THR A 45 -2.90 2.55 -28.83
N ASP A 46 -4.00 2.47 -29.57
CA ASP A 46 -5.24 3.14 -29.19
C ASP A 46 -5.40 2.89 -27.69
N SER A 47 -4.99 3.87 -26.88
CA SER A 47 -5.03 3.82 -25.43
C SER A 47 -6.50 3.81 -25.06
N MET A 48 -7.12 2.64 -25.11
CA MET A 48 -8.41 2.37 -24.49
C MET A 48 -8.37 3.01 -23.11
N SER A 49 -9.16 4.08 -22.91
CA SER A 49 -9.18 4.82 -21.66
C SER A 49 -9.54 3.82 -20.57
N THR A 50 -8.59 3.50 -19.71
CA THR A 50 -8.79 2.49 -18.65
C THR A 50 -9.79 2.99 -17.60
N ASP A 51 -10.22 4.25 -17.70
CA ASP A 51 -11.26 4.88 -16.89
C ASP A 51 -12.63 4.21 -16.99
N GLU A 52 -12.93 3.50 -18.09
CA GLU A 52 -14.17 2.72 -18.21
C GLU A 52 -14.13 1.43 -17.37
N ILE A 53 -12.95 1.00 -16.92
CA ILE A 53 -12.78 -0.17 -16.06
C ILE A 53 -12.95 0.25 -14.59
N PRO A 54 -13.77 -0.47 -13.79
CA PRO A 54 -13.97 -0.15 -12.38
C PRO A 54 -12.64 0.02 -11.61
N TYR A 55 -12.56 1.07 -10.77
CA TYR A 55 -11.34 1.47 -10.06
C TYR A 55 -10.63 0.31 -9.34
N VAL A 56 -11.38 -0.54 -8.65
CA VAL A 56 -10.85 -1.69 -7.89
C VAL A 56 -10.14 -2.70 -8.78
N ILE A 57 -10.56 -2.86 -10.04
CA ILE A 57 -10.01 -3.82 -10.99
C ILE A 57 -8.75 -3.27 -11.66
N ARG A 58 -8.68 -1.96 -11.91
CA ARG A 58 -7.54 -1.35 -12.62
C ARG A 58 -6.31 -1.16 -11.72
N ARG A 59 -6.49 -0.88 -10.43
CA ARG A 59 -5.38 -0.60 -9.51
C ARG A 59 -4.60 -1.87 -9.16
N GLN A 60 -3.27 -1.76 -9.04
CA GLN A 60 -2.40 -2.82 -8.55
C GLN A 60 -2.36 -2.87 -7.02
N THR A 61 -2.40 -1.70 -6.37
CA THR A 61 -2.38 -1.61 -4.90
C THR A 61 -3.46 -0.68 -4.39
N VAL A 62 -3.81 -0.83 -3.10
CA VAL A 62 -4.72 0.09 -2.42
C VAL A 62 -4.15 1.50 -2.30
N LYS A 63 -2.85 1.73 -2.49
CA LYS A 63 -2.24 3.07 -2.40
C LYS A 63 -2.00 3.70 -3.76
N GLU A 64 -2.33 3.01 -4.85
CA GLU A 64 -2.11 3.50 -6.20
C GLU A 64 -2.94 4.76 -6.46
N ASP A 65 -2.34 5.71 -7.15
CA ASP A 65 -2.92 7.03 -7.46
C ASP A 65 -3.33 7.86 -6.22
N ARG A 66 -2.81 7.54 -5.03
CA ARG A 66 -3.08 8.27 -3.78
C ARG A 66 -1.82 8.95 -3.25
N ASP A 67 -1.67 10.24 -3.55
CA ASP A 67 -0.56 11.06 -3.02
C ASP A 67 -0.80 11.58 -1.60
N ASN A 68 -2.05 11.56 -1.14
CA ASN A 68 -2.45 12.08 0.17
C ASN A 68 -2.47 10.96 1.23
N GLU A 69 -1.86 11.22 2.38
CA GLU A 69 -1.97 10.37 3.55
C GLU A 69 -3.03 10.93 4.52
N HIS A 70 -4.14 10.20 4.68
CA HIS A 70 -5.23 10.58 5.59
C HIS A 70 -5.17 9.76 6.88
N VAL A 71 -4.64 10.36 7.95
CA VAL A 71 -4.61 9.76 9.29
C VAL A 71 -5.83 10.24 10.09
N ALA A 72 -6.62 9.30 10.61
CA ALA A 72 -7.81 9.59 11.41
C ALA A 72 -7.60 9.14 12.86
N PHE A 73 -7.73 10.08 13.80
CA PHE A 73 -7.79 9.80 15.24
C PHE A 73 -9.24 9.92 15.70
N LEU A 74 -9.96 8.80 15.63
CA LEU A 74 -11.35 8.73 16.03
C LEU A 74 -11.47 8.45 17.53
N ARG A 75 -12.59 8.86 18.12
CA ARG A 75 -12.99 8.34 19.44
C ARG A 75 -13.28 6.84 19.30
N ASP A 76 -13.06 6.08 20.36
CA ASP A 76 -13.16 4.61 20.34
C ASP A 76 -14.48 4.12 19.74
N GLU A 77 -15.60 4.75 20.12
CA GLU A 77 -16.93 4.36 19.64
C GLU A 77 -17.10 4.51 18.12
N TYR A 78 -16.38 5.44 17.48
CA TYR A 78 -16.43 5.63 16.02
C TYR A 78 -15.42 4.76 15.27
N ALA A 79 -14.31 4.39 15.92
CA ALA A 79 -13.39 3.40 15.37
C ALA A 79 -14.07 2.02 15.30
N GLU A 80 -14.76 1.62 16.37
CA GLU A 80 -15.57 0.40 16.40
C GLU A 80 -16.73 0.45 15.39
N LEU A 81 -17.38 1.61 15.26
CA LEU A 81 -18.44 1.79 14.26
C LEU A 81 -17.92 1.67 12.83
N GLU A 82 -16.72 2.19 12.51
CA GLU A 82 -16.10 2.02 11.20
C GLU A 82 -15.89 0.53 10.87
N ASP A 83 -15.39 -0.26 11.83
CA ASP A 83 -15.23 -1.70 11.66
C ASP A 83 -16.57 -2.42 11.45
N GLN A 84 -17.62 -2.02 12.17
CA GLN A 84 -18.96 -2.57 11.99
C GLN A 84 -19.53 -2.21 10.60
N VAL A 85 -19.43 -0.95 10.18
CA VAL A 85 -19.90 -0.51 8.86
C VAL A 85 -19.15 -1.26 7.75
N ARG A 86 -17.84 -1.50 7.92
CA ARG A 86 -17.08 -2.32 6.98
C ARG A 86 -17.59 -3.75 6.88
N ALA A 87 -17.98 -4.35 8.01
CA ALA A 87 -18.57 -5.68 8.03
C ALA A 87 -19.91 -5.70 7.30
N ASP A 88 -20.79 -4.75 7.61
CA ASP A 88 -22.11 -4.62 6.99
C ASP A 88 -22.02 -4.41 5.48
N VAL A 89 -21.12 -3.52 5.03
CA VAL A 89 -20.86 -3.29 3.59
C VAL A 89 -20.33 -4.55 2.92
N ALA A 90 -19.46 -5.31 3.58
CA ALA A 90 -18.93 -6.55 3.01
C ALA A 90 -20.03 -7.62 2.86
N ASP A 91 -20.94 -7.72 3.82
CA ASP A 91 -22.09 -8.62 3.75
C ASP A 91 -23.01 -8.26 2.58
N GLU A 92 -23.32 -6.96 2.38
CA GLU A 92 -24.10 -6.48 1.23
C GLU A 92 -23.41 -6.77 -0.12
N LEU A 93 -22.08 -6.70 -0.16
CA LEU A 93 -21.29 -7.05 -1.35
C LEU A 93 -21.07 -8.55 -1.51
N GLY A 94 -21.46 -9.39 -0.54
CA GLY A 94 -21.22 -10.83 -0.54
C GLY A 94 -19.73 -11.21 -0.45
N MET A 95 -18.94 -10.40 0.25
CA MET A 95 -17.48 -10.55 0.40
C MET A 95 -17.09 -10.65 1.89
N ARG A 96 -15.85 -11.03 2.19
CA ARG A 96 -15.36 -10.99 3.58
C ARG A 96 -14.97 -9.56 3.92
N SER A 97 -15.20 -9.12 5.16
CA SER A 97 -14.88 -7.75 5.62
C SER A 97 -13.43 -7.35 5.37
N LYS A 98 -12.49 -8.29 5.50
CA LYS A 98 -11.05 -8.05 5.21
C LYS A 98 -10.73 -7.76 3.74
N ASP A 99 -11.59 -8.17 2.81
CA ASP A 99 -11.41 -7.97 1.37
C ASP A 99 -11.94 -6.58 0.92
N VAL A 100 -12.78 -5.93 1.74
CA VAL A 100 -13.18 -4.52 1.56
C VAL A 100 -12.06 -3.62 2.08
N SER A 101 -11.50 -2.74 1.26
CA SER A 101 -10.42 -1.82 1.69
C SER A 101 -10.94 -0.76 2.67
N VAL A 102 -10.23 -0.53 3.79
CA VAL A 102 -10.56 0.58 4.72
C VAL A 102 -10.40 1.93 4.04
N THR A 103 -9.36 2.08 3.22
CA THR A 103 -9.12 3.35 2.52
C THR A 103 -10.24 3.65 1.53
N ASP A 104 -10.75 2.64 0.83
CA ASP A 104 -11.87 2.81 -0.11
C ASP A 104 -13.17 3.09 0.64
N LEU A 105 -13.38 2.42 1.77
CA LEU A 105 -14.54 2.67 2.63
C LEU A 105 -14.56 4.12 3.13
N ARG A 106 -13.40 4.66 3.52
CA ARG A 106 -13.27 6.06 3.94
C ARG A 106 -13.52 7.03 2.80
N GLU A 107 -13.04 6.74 1.60
CA GLU A 107 -13.37 7.54 0.41
C GLU A 107 -14.88 7.51 0.11
N ALA A 108 -15.53 6.35 0.25
CA ALA A 108 -16.98 6.23 0.12
C ALA A 108 -17.73 7.03 1.19
N PHE A 109 -17.23 7.11 2.42
CA PHE A 109 -17.80 8.00 3.45
C PHE A 109 -17.71 9.47 3.04
N VAL A 110 -16.60 9.89 2.44
CA VAL A 110 -16.43 11.26 1.93
C VAL A 110 -17.39 11.54 0.77
N GLU A 111 -17.53 10.62 -0.17
CA GLU A 111 -18.46 10.72 -1.28
C GLU A 111 -19.91 10.82 -0.80
N LEU A 112 -20.33 9.93 0.11
CA LEU A 112 -21.66 9.96 0.72
C LEU A 112 -21.92 11.28 1.48
N ALA A 113 -20.93 11.76 2.23
CA ALA A 113 -21.02 13.03 2.96
C ALA A 113 -21.15 14.23 2.01
N ALA A 114 -20.45 14.21 0.86
CA ALA A 114 -20.53 15.25 -0.15
C ALA A 114 -21.93 15.32 -0.80
N GLU A 115 -22.60 14.17 -0.96
CA GLU A 115 -23.97 14.10 -1.45
C GLU A 115 -25.02 14.45 -0.39
N ASN A 116 -24.68 14.34 0.90
CA ASN A 116 -25.60 14.52 2.02
C ASN A 116 -25.09 15.53 3.09
N PRO A 117 -24.76 16.78 2.71
CA PRO A 117 -24.14 17.73 3.63
C PRO A 117 -25.05 18.09 4.83
N ASP A 118 -26.37 18.14 4.63
CA ASP A 118 -27.32 18.48 5.70
C ASP A 118 -27.36 17.40 6.80
N THR A 119 -27.22 16.14 6.42
CA THR A 119 -27.14 15.01 7.37
C THR A 119 -25.88 15.13 8.22
N VAL A 120 -24.74 15.43 7.60
CA VAL A 120 -23.47 15.64 8.30
C VAL A 120 -23.58 16.85 9.25
N ALA A 121 -24.16 17.96 8.78
CA ALA A 121 -24.38 19.14 9.61
C ALA A 121 -25.25 18.82 10.82
N SER A 122 -26.34 18.06 10.65
CA SER A 122 -27.23 17.64 11.74
C SER A 122 -26.50 16.79 12.80
N ILE A 123 -25.60 15.89 12.38
CA ILE A 123 -24.76 15.12 13.30
C ILE A 123 -23.83 16.05 14.10
N LEU A 124 -23.15 16.98 13.43
CA LEU A 124 -22.26 17.94 14.09
C LEU A 124 -23.02 18.88 15.04
N GLU A 125 -24.21 19.32 14.67
CA GLU A 125 -25.09 20.10 15.54
C GLU A 125 -25.48 19.31 16.78
N SER A 126 -25.79 18.01 16.65
CA SER A 126 -26.03 17.14 17.81
C SER A 126 -24.83 17.00 18.75
N TRP A 127 -23.61 17.22 18.24
CA TRP A 127 -22.38 17.28 19.04
C TRP A 127 -22.13 18.66 19.66
N GLY A 128 -23.00 19.63 19.40
CA GLY A 128 -22.95 20.97 19.98
C GLY A 128 -22.25 22.02 19.11
N TYR A 129 -22.01 21.75 17.81
CA TYR A 129 -21.38 22.75 16.92
C TYR A 129 -22.16 24.06 16.81
N GLU A 130 -23.46 24.08 17.12
CA GLU A 130 -24.26 25.30 17.20
C GLU A 130 -23.77 26.28 18.28
N HIS A 131 -23.08 25.79 19.32
CA HIS A 131 -22.55 26.60 20.42
C HIS A 131 -21.15 27.17 20.15
N LEU A 132 -20.54 26.85 19.00
CA LEU A 132 -19.21 27.35 18.60
C LEU A 132 -19.28 28.61 17.73
N LYS A 133 -20.48 29.13 17.46
CA LYS A 133 -20.72 30.31 16.63
C LYS A 133 -20.53 31.62 17.41
#